data_AF-A0A8B9RHM7-F1
#
_entry.id   AF-A0A8B9RHM7-F1
#
_cell.length_a   1.000
_cell.length_b   1.000
_cell.length_c   1.000
_cell.angle_alpha   90.00
_cell.angle_beta   90.00
_cell.angle_gamma   90.00
#
_symmetry.space_group_name_H-M   'P 1'
#
loop_
_entity.id
_entity.type
_entity.pdbx_description
1 polymer ?
#
loop_
_entity_poly.entity_id
_entity_poly.type
_entity_poly.pdbx_seq_one_letter_code
_entity_poly.pdbx_strand_id
1 'polypeptide(L)'
;MNRVEEWVLENRSKIEKGVEIMGQGCEILAATVGQFHPILEAVFVASAEILSNPEGKEAKYLAEQFERVNQKLEGIQDEIEKIALELQRTSMNKQNFDREAQMISQYEKFQDFVLAKPKFKEKKKEKFISHFENTDGDLNIDALYNAVTGENTSGDAMLDTVVTTEQRSRRAVEEFCAQLKKLFLVGIIAVMGHAALKDGAVGEMMVKKWQDRMEDVERRMKAAVDECINNFPEQAKMDVEHQLVEKPASVDPEFAKNLLEALVKKYDWVSWSIRVFNHGGVFFWNWLAGKKYHGSGGGGQFFDLLTKNNIRIVVSFSVDPKPLNRSQVHDQIEMQRFKGNMVSVAQNLCNSLPNCVVHAVSRYKRVEETNNFQPECYYFGVHKRAYLCIHSE
;
A
#
# COMPACT_ATOMS: atom_id res chain seq x y z
N MET A 1 -37.55 -8.81 -24.59
CA MET A 1 -36.57 -8.15 -23.71
C MET A 1 -36.16 -6.87 -24.38
N ASN A 2 -36.18 -5.76 -23.64
CA ASN A 2 -35.52 -4.54 -24.13
C ASN A 2 -33.98 -4.70 -23.97
N ARG A 3 -33.19 -3.91 -24.68
CA ARG A 3 -31.71 -3.98 -24.68
C ARG A 3 -31.10 -3.80 -23.27
N VAL A 4 -31.80 -3.12 -22.37
CA VAL A 4 -31.32 -2.86 -21.00
C VAL A 4 -31.60 -4.05 -20.07
N GLU A 5 -32.74 -4.73 -20.23
CA GLU A 5 -33.12 -5.93 -19.49
C GLU A 5 -32.13 -7.08 -19.77
N GLU A 6 -31.77 -7.28 -21.03
CA GLU A 6 -30.75 -8.26 -21.46
C GLU A 6 -29.36 -7.91 -20.89
N TRP A 7 -28.96 -6.64 -20.98
CA TRP A 7 -27.69 -6.18 -20.43
C TRP A 7 -27.59 -6.34 -18.90
N VAL A 8 -28.66 -6.02 -18.16
CA VAL A 8 -28.71 -6.18 -16.70
C VAL A 8 -28.59 -7.66 -16.32
N LEU A 9 -29.28 -8.56 -17.04
CA LEU A 9 -29.19 -9.99 -16.78
C LEU A 9 -27.77 -10.54 -16.99
N GLU A 10 -27.09 -10.10 -18.05
CA GLU A 10 -25.73 -10.53 -18.37
C GLU A 10 -24.67 -9.97 -17.43
N ASN A 11 -24.89 -8.77 -16.87
CA ASN A 11 -23.87 -8.04 -16.13
C ASN A 11 -24.09 -7.97 -14.62
N ARG A 12 -25.27 -8.38 -14.11
CA ARG A 12 -25.62 -8.34 -12.68
C ARG A 12 -24.52 -8.81 -11.73
N SER A 13 -23.96 -10.00 -11.95
CA SER A 13 -22.92 -10.55 -11.07
C SER A 13 -21.62 -9.74 -11.12
N LYS A 14 -21.29 -9.16 -12.27
CA LYS A 14 -20.11 -8.30 -12.43
C LYS A 14 -20.30 -6.96 -11.71
N ILE A 15 -21.52 -6.42 -11.72
CA ILE A 15 -21.88 -5.19 -11.00
C ILE A 15 -21.77 -5.43 -9.49
N GLU A 16 -22.38 -6.50 -9.00
CA GLU A 16 -22.33 -6.88 -7.58
C GLU A 16 -20.87 -7.06 -7.11
N LYS A 17 -20.06 -7.80 -7.88
CA LYS A 17 -18.63 -7.96 -7.58
C LYS A 17 -17.87 -6.64 -7.59
N GLY A 18 -18.16 -5.76 -8.54
CA GLY A 18 -17.52 -4.45 -8.60
C GLY A 18 -17.85 -3.58 -7.38
N VAL A 19 -19.12 -3.54 -6.96
CA VAL A 19 -19.55 -2.84 -5.74
C VAL A 19 -18.85 -3.40 -4.49
N GLU A 20 -18.58 -4.70 -4.44
CA GLU A 20 -17.79 -5.29 -3.36
C GLU A 20 -16.33 -4.83 -3.39
N ILE A 21 -15.69 -4.84 -4.56
CA ILE A 21 -14.29 -4.41 -4.74
C ILE A 21 -14.11 -2.93 -4.36
N MET A 22 -15.12 -2.08 -4.58
CA MET A 22 -15.10 -0.69 -4.11
C MET A 22 -14.94 -0.57 -2.59
N GLY A 23 -15.49 -1.52 -1.83
CA GLY A 23 -15.39 -1.54 -0.38
C GLY A 23 -14.12 -2.20 0.14
N GLN A 24 -13.29 -2.77 -0.73
CA GLN A 24 -12.05 -3.44 -0.36
C GLN A 24 -10.90 -2.43 -0.35
N GLY A 25 -9.99 -2.57 0.63
CA GLY A 25 -8.78 -1.76 0.68
C GLY A 25 -7.83 -2.06 -0.48
N CYS A 26 -6.81 -1.23 -0.65
CA CYS A 26 -5.81 -1.37 -1.72
C CYS A 26 -4.87 -2.58 -1.56
N GLU A 27 -5.00 -3.37 -0.50
CA GLU A 27 -4.24 -4.62 -0.28
C GLU A 27 -4.38 -5.61 -1.44
N ILE A 28 -5.44 -5.49 -2.24
CA ILE A 28 -5.72 -6.31 -3.43
C ILE A 28 -5.51 -5.56 -4.75
N LEU A 29 -4.78 -4.44 -4.79
CA LEU A 29 -4.58 -3.63 -6.00
C LEU A 29 -4.12 -4.47 -7.20
N ALA A 30 -3.19 -5.41 -6.97
CA ALA A 30 -2.70 -6.33 -8.01
C ALA A 30 -3.82 -7.18 -8.64
N ALA A 31 -4.84 -7.53 -7.86
CA ALA A 31 -5.97 -8.32 -8.30
C ALA A 31 -7.15 -7.47 -8.82
N THR A 32 -7.10 -6.13 -8.74
CA THR A 32 -8.26 -5.27 -9.03
C THR A 32 -8.13 -4.43 -10.30
N VAL A 33 -6.96 -4.39 -10.94
CA VAL A 33 -6.74 -3.68 -12.22
C VAL A 33 -7.77 -4.14 -13.26
N GLY A 34 -8.53 -3.19 -13.82
CA GLY A 34 -9.56 -3.42 -14.83
C GLY A 34 -10.86 -4.04 -14.30
N GLN A 35 -10.92 -4.43 -13.03
CA GLN A 35 -12.14 -5.04 -12.44
C GLN A 35 -13.27 -4.04 -12.19
N PHE A 36 -12.99 -2.74 -12.36
CA PHE A 36 -13.97 -1.66 -12.24
C PHE A 36 -14.78 -1.41 -13.52
N HIS A 37 -14.35 -1.93 -14.68
CA HIS A 37 -15.06 -1.72 -15.95
C HIS A 37 -16.56 -2.04 -15.87
N PRO A 38 -17.01 -3.14 -15.23
CA PRO A 38 -18.44 -3.45 -15.14
C PRO A 38 -19.24 -2.47 -14.26
N ILE A 39 -18.64 -1.89 -13.22
CA ILE A 39 -19.30 -0.85 -12.39
C ILE A 39 -19.48 0.41 -13.21
N LEU A 40 -18.41 0.81 -13.90
CA LEU A 40 -18.42 1.95 -14.78
C LEU A 40 -19.49 1.76 -15.86
N GLU A 41 -19.53 0.61 -16.53
CA GLU A 41 -20.59 0.27 -17.49
C GLU A 41 -22.00 0.32 -16.89
N ALA A 42 -22.18 -0.17 -15.65
CA ALA A 42 -23.45 -0.09 -14.96
C ALA A 42 -23.90 1.34 -14.69
N VAL A 43 -22.97 2.20 -14.26
CA VAL A 43 -23.24 3.64 -14.11
C VAL A 43 -23.67 4.23 -15.45
N PHE A 44 -23.05 3.82 -16.57
CA PHE A 44 -23.39 4.34 -17.91
C PHE A 44 -24.80 3.93 -18.33
N VAL A 45 -25.14 2.65 -18.16
CA VAL A 45 -26.46 2.10 -18.52
C VAL A 45 -27.55 2.64 -17.58
N ALA A 46 -27.25 2.78 -16.28
CA ALA A 46 -28.13 3.37 -15.29
C ALA A 46 -28.47 4.83 -15.63
N SER A 47 -27.46 5.62 -15.97
CA SER A 47 -27.63 7.05 -16.25
C SER A 47 -28.52 7.26 -17.46
N ALA A 48 -28.47 6.41 -18.48
CA ALA A 48 -29.38 6.47 -19.62
C ALA A 48 -30.80 5.99 -19.27
N GLU A 49 -30.96 4.85 -18.58
CA GLU A 49 -32.27 4.24 -18.29
C GLU A 49 -33.08 5.02 -17.24
N ILE A 50 -32.42 5.57 -16.21
CA ILE A 50 -33.06 6.41 -15.18
C ILE A 50 -33.68 7.68 -15.79
N LEU A 51 -33.15 8.14 -16.93
CA LEU A 51 -33.63 9.33 -17.64
C LEU A 51 -34.77 9.03 -18.61
N SER A 52 -34.70 7.90 -19.31
CA SER A 52 -35.68 7.51 -20.33
C SER A 52 -36.91 6.82 -19.73
N ASN A 53 -36.75 6.03 -18.67
CA ASN A 53 -37.80 5.20 -18.08
C ASN A 53 -37.65 5.04 -16.55
N PRO A 54 -37.84 6.14 -15.79
CA PRO A 54 -37.53 6.17 -14.35
C PRO A 54 -38.36 5.21 -13.48
N GLU A 55 -39.51 4.74 -13.95
CA GLU A 55 -40.37 3.81 -13.20
C GLU A 55 -40.16 2.33 -13.58
N GLY A 56 -39.32 2.06 -14.59
CA GLY A 56 -38.94 0.73 -15.06
C GLY A 56 -38.30 -0.12 -13.97
N LYS A 57 -38.43 -1.45 -14.09
CA LYS A 57 -37.83 -2.39 -13.13
C LYS A 57 -36.30 -2.31 -13.15
N GLU A 58 -35.76 -2.12 -14.34
CA GLU A 58 -34.33 -1.98 -14.63
C GLU A 58 -33.79 -0.69 -14.02
N ALA A 59 -34.50 0.44 -14.21
CA ALA A 59 -34.15 1.73 -13.59
C ALA A 59 -34.13 1.64 -12.05
N LYS A 60 -35.09 0.92 -11.44
CA LYS A 60 -35.12 0.69 -9.98
C LYS A 60 -33.93 -0.15 -9.50
N TYR A 61 -33.64 -1.26 -10.17
CA TYR A 61 -32.48 -2.09 -9.84
C TYR A 61 -31.17 -1.30 -9.96
N LEU A 62 -31.01 -0.53 -11.04
CA LEU A 62 -29.81 0.28 -11.26
C LEU A 62 -29.67 1.41 -10.23
N ALA A 63 -30.78 2.03 -9.81
CA ALA A 63 -30.79 2.97 -8.70
C ALA A 63 -30.38 2.32 -7.37
N GLU A 64 -30.79 1.07 -7.10
CA GLU A 64 -30.34 0.32 -5.92
C GLU A 64 -28.84 0.00 -5.96
N GLN A 65 -28.29 -0.34 -7.13
CA GLN A 65 -26.84 -0.54 -7.27
C GLN A 65 -26.08 0.77 -7.08
N PHE A 66 -26.59 1.86 -7.64
CA PHE A 66 -26.02 3.19 -7.44
C PHE A 66 -26.04 3.60 -5.97
N GLU A 67 -27.10 3.26 -5.24
CA GLU A 67 -27.15 3.51 -3.79
C GLU A 67 -26.11 2.70 -3.02
N ARG A 68 -25.83 1.45 -3.42
CA ARG A 68 -24.73 0.67 -2.82
C ARG A 68 -23.36 1.28 -3.13
N VAL A 69 -23.16 1.78 -4.35
CA VAL A 69 -21.96 2.55 -4.75
C VAL A 69 -21.83 3.79 -3.86
N ASN A 70 -22.91 4.56 -3.66
CA ASN A 70 -22.95 5.73 -2.79
C ASN A 70 -22.52 5.39 -1.35
N GLN A 71 -23.06 4.31 -0.78
CA GLN A 71 -22.71 3.85 0.56
C GLN A 71 -21.21 3.53 0.71
N LYS A 72 -20.56 3.04 -0.36
CA LYS A 72 -19.11 2.81 -0.38
C LYS A 72 -18.29 4.09 -0.57
N LEU A 73 -18.91 5.15 -1.06
CA LEU A 73 -18.33 6.48 -1.23
C LEU A 73 -18.63 7.43 -0.06
N GLU A 74 -19.41 7.00 0.94
CA GLU A 74 -19.61 7.75 2.18
C GLU A 74 -18.27 8.01 2.88
N GLY A 75 -18.14 9.18 3.49
CA GLY A 75 -16.91 9.60 4.18
C GLY A 75 -15.79 10.07 3.24
N ILE A 76 -15.99 10.07 1.91
CA ILE A 76 -14.97 10.57 0.97
C ILE A 76 -14.57 12.02 1.29
N GLN A 77 -15.48 12.84 1.82
CA GLN A 77 -15.17 14.22 2.21
C GLN A 77 -14.04 14.34 3.23
N ASP A 78 -14.00 13.46 4.24
CA ASP A 78 -12.95 13.43 5.26
C ASP A 78 -11.62 12.89 4.68
N GLU A 79 -11.70 12.12 3.59
CA GLU A 79 -10.56 11.55 2.88
C GLU A 79 -9.90 12.53 1.90
N ILE A 80 -10.63 13.55 1.41
CA ILE A 80 -10.15 14.60 0.48
C ILE A 80 -8.96 15.36 1.07
N GLU A 81 -8.97 15.68 2.37
CA GLU A 81 -7.93 16.55 2.93
C GLU A 81 -6.53 15.98 2.69
N LYS A 82 -6.38 14.66 2.70
CA LYS A 82 -5.10 13.99 2.38
C LYS A 82 -4.74 14.10 0.90
N ILE A 83 -5.69 13.84 -0.01
CA ILE A 83 -5.45 13.95 -1.46
C ILE A 83 -5.11 15.39 -1.83
N ALA A 84 -5.88 16.36 -1.32
CA ALA A 84 -5.71 17.77 -1.62
C ALA A 84 -4.36 18.31 -1.11
N LEU A 85 -3.90 17.84 0.07
CA LEU A 85 -2.56 18.17 0.59
C LEU A 85 -1.45 17.64 -0.34
N GLU A 86 -1.57 16.42 -0.86
CA GLU A 86 -0.59 15.85 -1.79
C GLU A 86 -0.64 16.50 -3.17
N LEU A 87 -1.83 16.84 -3.66
CA LEU A 87 -2.00 17.60 -4.90
C LEU A 87 -1.41 19.02 -4.78
N GLN A 88 -1.51 19.64 -3.60
CA GLN A 88 -0.84 20.92 -3.33
C GLN A 88 0.68 20.79 -3.36
N ARG A 89 1.23 19.70 -2.80
CA ARG A 89 2.68 19.42 -2.76
C ARG A 89 3.27 19.17 -4.15
N THR A 90 2.59 18.36 -4.96
CA THR A 90 3.05 17.91 -6.30
C THR A 90 3.00 19.00 -7.37
N SER A 91 2.11 19.98 -7.23
CA SER A 91 1.83 20.99 -8.26
C SER A 91 2.25 22.41 -7.89
N MET A 92 2.69 22.64 -6.65
CA MET A 92 2.93 23.98 -6.08
C MET A 92 1.77 24.97 -6.28
N ASN A 93 0.51 24.51 -6.41
CA ASN A 93 -0.58 25.40 -6.80
C ASN A 93 -1.89 25.15 -6.04
N LYS A 94 -2.44 26.23 -5.46
CA LYS A 94 -3.70 26.27 -4.70
C LYS A 94 -4.92 25.81 -5.53
N GLN A 95 -4.81 25.87 -6.86
CA GLN A 95 -5.86 25.53 -7.82
C GLN A 95 -6.29 24.05 -7.77
N ASN A 96 -5.46 23.12 -7.29
CA ASN A 96 -5.83 21.70 -7.25
C ASN A 96 -6.77 21.33 -6.10
N PHE A 97 -6.66 22.03 -4.96
CA PHE A 97 -7.60 21.85 -3.83
C PHE A 97 -9.05 22.17 -4.26
N ASP A 98 -9.21 23.22 -5.08
CA ASP A 98 -10.52 23.61 -5.57
C ASP A 98 -11.15 22.52 -6.47
N ARG A 99 -10.33 21.78 -7.23
CA ARG A 99 -10.79 20.76 -8.20
C ARG A 99 -11.41 19.53 -7.54
N GLU A 100 -10.78 19.00 -6.48
CA GLU A 100 -11.32 17.83 -5.78
C GLU A 100 -12.66 18.16 -5.11
N ALA A 101 -12.71 19.29 -4.41
CA ALA A 101 -13.93 19.78 -3.79
C ALA A 101 -15.03 20.05 -4.84
N GLN A 102 -14.66 20.57 -6.02
CA GLN A 102 -15.58 20.73 -7.14
C GLN A 102 -16.11 19.36 -7.62
N MET A 103 -15.27 18.35 -7.87
CA MET A 103 -15.71 17.00 -8.29
C MET A 103 -16.74 16.40 -7.33
N ILE A 104 -16.50 16.54 -6.02
CA ILE A 104 -17.39 16.00 -5.00
C ILE A 104 -18.69 16.79 -4.95
N SER A 105 -18.63 18.12 -5.00
CA SER A 105 -19.83 18.94 -5.07
C SER A 105 -20.66 18.66 -6.32
N GLN A 106 -20.03 18.37 -7.46
CA GLN A 106 -20.71 17.96 -8.70
C GLN A 106 -21.46 16.65 -8.50
N TYR A 107 -20.78 15.65 -7.93
CA TYR A 107 -21.38 14.35 -7.64
C TYR A 107 -22.50 14.43 -6.59
N GLU A 108 -22.35 15.24 -5.54
CA GLU A 108 -23.43 15.49 -4.58
C GLU A 108 -24.67 16.05 -5.26
N LYS A 109 -24.52 17.00 -6.18
CA LYS A 109 -25.65 17.53 -6.96
C LYS A 109 -26.26 16.47 -7.87
N PHE A 110 -25.44 15.57 -8.42
CA PHE A 110 -25.93 14.43 -9.18
C PHE A 110 -26.75 13.48 -8.32
N GLN A 111 -26.27 13.10 -7.13
CA GLN A 111 -27.01 12.28 -6.18
C GLN A 111 -28.33 12.94 -5.76
N ASP A 112 -28.29 14.25 -5.47
CA ASP A 112 -29.45 15.09 -5.16
C ASP A 112 -30.53 15.00 -6.24
N PHE A 113 -30.12 14.84 -7.50
CA PHE A 113 -30.99 14.64 -8.65
C PHE A 113 -31.50 13.20 -8.76
N VAL A 114 -30.61 12.20 -8.69
CA VAL A 114 -30.98 10.78 -8.81
C VAL A 114 -31.98 10.37 -7.73
N LEU A 115 -31.79 10.84 -6.51
CA LEU A 115 -32.62 10.53 -5.33
C LEU A 115 -33.84 11.45 -5.19
N ALA A 116 -34.01 12.43 -6.08
CA ALA A 116 -35.12 13.38 -6.01
C ALA A 116 -36.48 12.71 -6.21
N LYS A 117 -37.47 13.08 -5.37
CA LYS A 117 -38.88 12.76 -5.63
C LYS A 117 -39.32 13.32 -6.99
N PRO A 118 -40.25 12.68 -7.72
CA PRO A 118 -40.65 13.09 -9.07
C PRO A 118 -40.95 14.59 -9.22
N LYS A 119 -41.68 15.16 -8.26
CA LYS A 119 -42.04 16.60 -8.24
C LYS A 119 -40.87 17.59 -8.15
N PHE A 120 -39.68 17.13 -7.75
CA PHE A 120 -38.48 17.96 -7.63
C PHE A 120 -37.39 17.58 -8.64
N LYS A 121 -37.60 16.53 -9.45
CA LYS A 121 -36.57 15.91 -10.27
C LYS A 121 -36.02 16.87 -11.33
N GLU A 122 -36.88 17.58 -12.05
CA GLU A 122 -36.45 18.58 -13.04
C GLU A 122 -35.66 19.74 -12.43
N LYS A 123 -36.15 20.31 -11.31
CA LYS A 123 -35.43 21.39 -10.63
C LYS A 123 -34.05 20.95 -10.12
N LYS A 124 -33.92 19.70 -9.66
CA LYS A 124 -32.64 19.14 -9.20
C LYS A 124 -31.72 18.80 -10.37
N LYS A 125 -32.26 18.32 -11.50
CA LYS A 125 -31.54 18.14 -12.77
C LYS A 125 -30.91 19.45 -13.25
N GLU A 126 -31.70 20.51 -13.37
CA GLU A 126 -31.20 21.84 -13.80
C GLU A 126 -30.07 22.34 -12.90
N LYS A 127 -30.24 22.16 -11.58
CA LYS A 127 -29.20 22.53 -10.60
C LYS A 127 -27.92 21.73 -10.79
N PHE A 128 -28.01 20.42 -11.02
CA PHE A 128 -26.83 19.60 -11.28
C PHE A 128 -26.11 20.04 -12.56
N ILE A 129 -26.84 20.17 -13.67
CA ILE A 129 -26.25 20.59 -14.96
C ILE A 129 -25.56 21.95 -14.82
N SER A 130 -26.26 22.93 -14.25
CA SER A 130 -25.70 24.27 -14.06
C SER A 130 -24.51 24.28 -13.11
N HIS A 131 -24.56 23.50 -12.03
CA HIS A 131 -23.44 23.41 -11.09
C HIS A 131 -22.21 22.77 -11.73
N PHE A 132 -22.40 21.68 -12.48
CA PHE A 132 -21.33 20.99 -13.20
C PHE A 132 -20.61 21.91 -14.18
N GLU A 133 -21.38 22.63 -15.01
CA GLU A 133 -20.84 23.55 -16.02
C GLU A 133 -20.14 24.78 -15.40
N ASN A 134 -20.57 25.22 -14.21
CA ASN A 134 -19.98 26.37 -13.51
C ASN A 134 -18.82 25.99 -12.57
N THR A 135 -18.49 24.71 -12.45
CA THR A 135 -17.41 24.21 -11.58
C THR A 135 -16.36 23.44 -12.38
N ASP A 136 -15.99 23.96 -13.55
CA ASP A 136 -14.97 23.42 -14.45
C ASP A 136 -15.27 22.02 -15.04
N GLY A 137 -16.47 21.48 -14.82
CA GLY A 137 -16.97 20.27 -15.48
C GLY A 137 -15.99 19.09 -15.46
N ASP A 138 -15.69 18.55 -16.64
CA ASP A 138 -14.77 17.42 -16.84
C ASP A 138 -13.29 17.80 -16.76
N LEU A 139 -12.94 19.09 -16.77
CA LEU A 139 -11.55 19.54 -16.62
C LEU A 139 -10.94 19.13 -15.28
N ASN A 140 -11.75 19.01 -14.22
CA ASN A 140 -11.27 18.62 -12.89
C ASN A 140 -10.72 17.20 -12.88
N ILE A 141 -11.46 16.26 -13.46
CA ILE A 141 -11.04 14.87 -13.49
C ILE A 141 -9.94 14.62 -14.54
N ASP A 142 -9.94 15.37 -15.65
CA ASP A 142 -8.83 15.36 -16.61
C ASP A 142 -7.53 15.85 -15.94
N ALA A 143 -7.59 16.91 -15.12
CA ALA A 143 -6.46 17.39 -14.35
C ALA A 143 -5.97 16.37 -13.30
N LEU A 144 -6.89 15.68 -12.62
CA LEU A 144 -6.54 14.61 -11.68
C LEU A 144 -5.83 13.45 -12.38
N TYR A 145 -6.34 13.02 -13.55
CA TYR A 145 -5.68 12.01 -14.37
C TYR A 145 -4.25 12.43 -14.74
N ASN A 146 -4.09 13.65 -15.25
CA ASN A 146 -2.79 14.19 -15.63
C ASN A 146 -1.82 14.29 -14.44
N ALA A 147 -2.33 14.62 -13.25
CA ALA A 147 -1.52 14.65 -12.03
C ALA A 147 -0.99 13.26 -11.64
N VAL A 148 -1.81 12.23 -11.77
CA VAL A 148 -1.43 10.83 -11.53
C VAL A 148 -0.47 10.33 -12.61
N THR A 149 -0.67 10.74 -13.85
CA THR A 149 0.15 10.27 -14.96
C THR A 149 1.50 10.99 -15.11
N GLY A 150 1.68 12.12 -14.41
CA GLY A 150 2.85 12.99 -14.60
C GLY A 150 2.75 13.86 -15.85
N GLU A 151 1.60 13.86 -16.55
CA GLU A 151 1.29 14.76 -17.66
C GLU A 151 0.84 16.15 -17.16
N ASN A 152 1.46 16.63 -16.09
CA ASN A 152 1.18 17.90 -15.44
C ASN A 152 2.34 18.90 -15.68
N THR A 153 2.19 20.14 -15.21
CA THR A 153 3.18 21.19 -15.46
C THR A 153 4.50 20.99 -14.71
N SER A 154 4.53 20.22 -13.63
CA SER A 154 5.76 19.90 -12.89
C SER A 154 6.50 18.68 -13.48
N GLY A 155 5.80 17.80 -14.20
CA GLY A 155 6.35 16.54 -14.73
C GLY A 155 6.48 15.43 -13.70
N ASP A 156 6.25 15.73 -12.41
CA ASP A 156 6.30 14.77 -11.32
C ASP A 156 4.96 14.03 -11.21
N ALA A 157 4.99 12.70 -11.26
CA ALA A 157 3.80 11.90 -11.02
C ALA A 157 3.41 11.97 -9.53
N MET A 158 2.13 12.20 -9.27
CA MET A 158 1.61 12.33 -7.89
C MET A 158 2.00 11.14 -7.01
N LEU A 159 1.88 9.92 -7.53
CA LEU A 159 2.14 8.71 -6.76
C LEU A 159 3.62 8.57 -6.37
N ASP A 160 4.56 9.04 -7.18
CA ASP A 160 5.99 9.01 -6.85
C ASP A 160 6.31 9.97 -5.68
N THR A 161 5.63 11.13 -5.67
CA THR A 161 5.72 12.08 -4.56
C THR A 161 5.18 11.45 -3.29
N VAL A 162 3.99 10.83 -3.34
CA VAL A 162 3.37 10.17 -2.18
C VAL A 162 4.26 9.04 -1.64
N VAL A 163 4.81 8.18 -2.51
CA VAL A 163 5.75 7.12 -2.10
C VAL A 163 6.95 7.71 -1.37
N THR A 164 7.45 8.86 -1.82
CA THR A 164 8.60 9.54 -1.21
C THR A 164 8.24 10.21 0.12
N THR A 165 7.14 10.97 0.18
CA THR A 165 6.71 11.71 1.38
C THR A 165 6.29 10.77 2.51
N GLU A 166 5.62 9.67 2.17
CA GLU A 166 5.25 8.60 3.11
C GLU A 166 6.39 7.64 3.42
N GLN A 167 7.61 7.95 2.96
CA GLN A 167 8.83 7.15 3.21
C GLN A 167 8.62 5.67 2.90
N ARG A 168 8.01 5.37 1.76
CA ARG A 168 7.67 4.01 1.29
C ARG A 168 6.84 3.19 2.29
N SER A 169 6.01 3.84 3.10
CA SER A 169 5.02 3.15 3.93
C SER A 169 3.94 2.54 3.03
N ARG A 170 3.99 1.21 2.83
CA ARG A 170 3.01 0.48 2.00
C ARG A 170 1.57 0.82 2.38
N ARG A 171 1.25 0.76 3.69
CA ARG A 171 -0.10 1.04 4.19
C ARG A 171 -0.56 2.47 3.89
N ALA A 172 0.31 3.47 4.07
CA ALA A 172 -0.04 4.85 3.79
C ALA A 172 -0.28 5.09 2.29
N VAL A 173 0.53 4.47 1.43
CA VAL A 173 0.37 4.52 -0.03
C VAL A 173 -0.89 3.76 -0.47
N GLU A 174 -1.19 2.59 0.12
CA GLU A 174 -2.43 1.84 -0.12
C GLU A 174 -3.67 2.65 0.29
N GLU A 175 -3.64 3.28 1.47
CA GLU A 175 -4.70 4.18 1.92
C GLU A 175 -4.92 5.33 0.93
N PHE A 176 -3.84 6.01 0.52
CA PHE A 176 -3.91 7.08 -0.47
C PHE A 176 -4.52 6.61 -1.81
N CYS A 177 -4.06 5.46 -2.32
CA CYS A 177 -4.60 4.88 -3.55
C CYS A 177 -6.10 4.56 -3.43
N ALA A 178 -6.56 4.14 -2.25
CA ALA A 178 -7.97 3.82 -2.02
C ALA A 178 -8.82 5.10 -2.07
N GLN A 179 -8.35 6.17 -1.43
CA GLN A 179 -9.01 7.48 -1.46
C GLN A 179 -9.04 8.06 -2.88
N LEU A 180 -7.91 8.02 -3.58
CA LEU A 180 -7.79 8.50 -4.96
C LEU A 180 -8.73 7.75 -5.91
N LYS A 181 -8.86 6.43 -5.73
CA LYS A 181 -9.80 5.60 -6.50
C LYS A 181 -11.26 6.02 -6.31
N LYS A 182 -11.68 6.29 -5.07
CA LYS A 182 -13.02 6.83 -4.78
C LYS A 182 -13.23 8.18 -5.47
N LEU A 183 -12.23 9.06 -5.43
CA LEU A 183 -12.30 10.38 -6.05
C LEU A 183 -12.48 10.31 -7.57
N PHE A 184 -11.72 9.43 -8.25
CA PHE A 184 -11.92 9.17 -9.67
C PHE A 184 -13.35 8.73 -9.95
N LEU A 185 -13.89 7.78 -9.19
CA LEU A 185 -15.23 7.27 -9.42
C LEU A 185 -16.30 8.36 -9.27
N VAL A 186 -16.19 9.18 -8.23
CA VAL A 186 -17.06 10.35 -8.00
C VAL A 186 -17.07 11.29 -9.21
N GLY A 187 -15.89 11.64 -9.72
CA GLY A 187 -15.78 12.49 -10.91
C GLY A 187 -16.29 11.83 -12.19
N ILE A 188 -15.97 10.54 -12.41
CA ILE A 188 -16.42 9.79 -13.59
C ILE A 188 -17.95 9.75 -13.63
N ILE A 189 -18.58 9.42 -12.50
CA ILE A 189 -20.05 9.41 -12.38
C ILE A 189 -20.63 10.79 -12.71
N ALA A 190 -20.06 11.88 -12.19
CA ALA A 190 -20.54 13.23 -12.45
C ALA A 190 -20.44 13.60 -13.94
N VAL A 191 -19.30 13.33 -14.59
CA VAL A 191 -19.11 13.59 -16.03
C VAL A 191 -20.14 12.85 -16.87
N MET A 192 -20.41 11.58 -16.56
CA MET A 192 -21.34 10.77 -17.34
C MET A 192 -22.79 11.10 -17.05
N GLY A 193 -23.13 11.41 -15.79
CA GLY A 193 -24.44 11.93 -15.43
C GLY A 193 -24.76 13.19 -16.22
N HIS A 194 -23.80 14.09 -16.39
CA HIS A 194 -23.96 15.29 -17.21
C HIS A 194 -24.14 14.97 -18.70
N ALA A 195 -23.27 14.13 -19.28
CA ALA A 195 -23.38 13.72 -20.68
C ALA A 195 -24.72 13.06 -20.99
N ALA A 196 -25.17 12.12 -20.15
CA ALA A 196 -26.46 11.45 -20.32
C ALA A 196 -27.65 12.43 -20.28
N LEU A 197 -27.57 13.44 -19.41
CA LEU A 197 -28.63 14.44 -19.25
C LEU A 197 -28.69 15.48 -20.38
N LYS A 198 -27.53 15.84 -20.94
CA LYS A 198 -27.40 16.88 -21.97
C LYS A 198 -27.56 16.32 -23.38
N ASP A 199 -26.95 15.17 -23.64
CA ASP A 199 -26.88 14.56 -24.97
C ASP A 199 -27.88 13.40 -25.15
N GLY A 200 -28.59 13.02 -24.08
CA GLY A 200 -29.57 11.93 -24.07
C GLY A 200 -28.94 10.53 -24.04
N ALA A 201 -27.60 10.43 -24.06
CA ALA A 201 -26.84 9.20 -23.96
C ALA A 201 -25.40 9.46 -23.50
N VAL A 202 -24.74 8.44 -22.95
CA VAL A 202 -23.28 8.46 -22.77
C VAL A 202 -22.64 7.85 -24.02
N GLY A 203 -21.82 8.63 -24.73
CA GLY A 203 -21.16 8.15 -25.95
C GLY A 203 -20.13 7.05 -25.68
N GLU A 204 -20.05 6.03 -26.55
CA GLU A 204 -19.11 4.90 -26.42
C GLU A 204 -17.63 5.36 -26.33
N MET A 205 -17.26 6.45 -26.99
CA MET A 205 -15.91 7.02 -26.87
C MET A 205 -15.61 7.54 -25.46
N MET A 206 -16.59 8.14 -24.78
CA MET A 206 -16.43 8.64 -23.40
C MET A 206 -16.30 7.47 -22.43
N VAL A 207 -17.13 6.43 -22.62
CA VAL A 207 -17.04 5.17 -21.88
C VAL A 207 -15.63 4.59 -21.99
N LYS A 208 -15.15 4.39 -23.22
CA LYS A 208 -13.82 3.83 -23.45
C LYS A 208 -12.70 4.72 -22.88
N LYS A 209 -12.78 6.05 -23.06
CA LYS A 209 -11.81 7.01 -22.48
C LYS A 209 -11.63 6.76 -20.99
N TRP A 210 -12.72 6.66 -20.23
CA TRP A 210 -12.65 6.54 -18.78
C TRP A 210 -12.33 5.12 -18.30
N GLN A 211 -12.72 4.08 -19.05
CA GLN A 211 -12.26 2.71 -18.79
C GLN A 211 -10.75 2.57 -18.95
N ASP A 212 -10.19 3.04 -20.06
CA ASP A 212 -8.76 2.97 -20.36
C ASP A 212 -7.94 3.79 -19.33
N ARG A 213 -8.41 5.00 -18.98
CA ARG A 213 -7.74 5.86 -18.01
C ARG A 213 -7.80 5.30 -16.59
N MET A 214 -8.93 4.74 -16.17
CA MET A 214 -9.03 4.14 -14.85
C MET A 214 -8.09 2.93 -14.73
N GLU A 215 -8.00 2.10 -15.76
CA GLU A 215 -7.05 0.98 -15.77
C GLU A 215 -5.60 1.48 -15.68
N ASP A 216 -5.27 2.57 -16.38
CA ASP A 216 -3.94 3.18 -16.31
C ASP A 216 -3.61 3.72 -14.91
N VAL A 217 -4.58 4.40 -14.26
CA VAL A 217 -4.47 4.85 -12.88
C VAL A 217 -4.23 3.66 -11.93
N GLU A 218 -4.98 2.57 -12.09
CA GLU A 218 -4.83 1.37 -11.26
C GLU A 218 -3.46 0.69 -11.43
N ARG A 219 -2.93 0.65 -12.66
CA ARG A 219 -1.56 0.15 -12.91
C ARG A 219 -0.51 1.00 -12.20
N ARG A 220 -0.67 2.33 -12.20
CA ARG A 220 0.25 3.24 -11.50
C ARG A 220 0.15 3.11 -9.99
N MET A 221 -1.07 2.99 -9.43
CA MET A 221 -1.27 2.69 -8.01
C MET A 221 -0.57 1.39 -7.61
N LYS A 222 -0.72 0.33 -8.42
CA LYS A 222 -0.03 -0.94 -8.20
C LYS A 222 1.49 -0.76 -8.21
N ALA A 223 2.04 -0.05 -9.18
CA ALA A 223 3.48 0.20 -9.28
C ALA A 223 4.03 0.95 -8.04
N ALA A 224 3.28 1.93 -7.52
CA ALA A 224 3.65 2.66 -6.30
C ALA A 224 3.69 1.76 -5.06
N VAL A 225 2.73 0.84 -4.92
CA VAL A 225 2.71 -0.15 -3.82
C VAL A 225 3.84 -1.18 -4.00
N ASP A 226 4.06 -1.67 -5.22
CA ASP A 226 5.16 -2.57 -5.52
C ASP A 226 6.52 -1.93 -5.24
N GLU A 227 6.71 -0.63 -5.51
CA GLU A 227 7.92 0.13 -5.17
C GLU A 227 8.16 0.14 -3.66
N CYS A 228 7.11 0.28 -2.84
CA CYS A 228 7.22 0.20 -1.38
C CYS A 228 7.62 -1.21 -0.92
N ILE A 229 7.05 -2.24 -1.54
CA ILE A 229 7.34 -3.65 -1.22
C ILE A 229 8.75 -4.03 -1.68
N ASN A 230 9.19 -3.62 -2.86
CA ASN A 230 10.48 -4.08 -3.40
C ASN A 230 11.67 -3.40 -2.74
N ASN A 231 11.49 -2.18 -2.22
CA ASN A 231 12.56 -1.38 -1.61
C ASN A 231 12.40 -1.25 -0.08
N PHE A 232 11.56 -2.09 0.53
CA PHE A 232 11.38 -2.11 1.98
C PHE A 232 12.70 -2.35 2.74
N PRO A 233 13.66 -3.20 2.28
CA PRO A 233 14.89 -3.43 3.04
C PRO A 233 15.76 -2.18 3.18
N GLU A 234 15.94 -1.45 2.08
CA GLU A 234 16.69 -0.20 2.04
C GLU A 234 16.00 0.86 2.91
N GLN A 235 14.68 1.00 2.77
CA GLN A 235 13.91 1.94 3.58
C GLN A 235 13.93 1.57 5.08
N ALA A 236 13.78 0.31 5.43
CA ALA A 236 13.82 -0.17 6.82
C ALA A 236 15.18 0.14 7.47
N LYS A 237 16.27 0.01 6.72
CA LYS A 237 17.60 0.43 7.19
C LYS A 237 17.65 1.93 7.48
N MET A 238 17.15 2.76 6.54
CA MET A 238 17.09 4.23 6.73
C MET A 238 16.22 4.62 7.93
N ASP A 239 15.10 3.92 8.14
CA ASP A 239 14.20 4.18 9.27
C ASP A 239 14.88 3.87 10.61
N VAL A 240 15.63 2.76 10.68
CA VAL A 240 16.44 2.45 11.87
C VAL A 240 17.53 3.50 12.07
N GLU A 241 18.23 3.92 11.01
CA GLU A 241 19.23 4.99 11.07
C GLU A 241 18.63 6.31 11.59
N HIS A 242 17.42 6.68 11.15
CA HIS A 242 16.71 7.86 11.62
C HIS A 242 16.34 7.75 13.10
N GLN A 243 15.79 6.62 13.55
CA GLN A 243 15.47 6.39 14.97
C GLN A 243 16.70 6.51 15.87
N LEU A 244 17.87 6.12 15.37
CA LEU A 244 19.13 6.25 16.10
C LEU A 244 19.60 7.71 16.28
N VAL A 245 19.08 8.65 15.49
CA VAL A 245 19.31 10.10 15.67
C VAL A 245 18.52 10.60 16.88
N GLU A 246 17.27 10.14 17.03
CA GLU A 246 16.36 10.58 18.09
C GLU A 246 16.62 9.87 19.43
N LYS A 247 16.86 8.55 19.38
CA LYS A 247 17.08 7.70 20.55
C LYS A 247 18.42 6.97 20.40
N PRO A 248 19.47 7.40 21.14
CA PRO A 248 20.77 6.73 21.11
C PRO A 248 20.65 5.24 21.43
N ALA A 249 21.36 4.40 20.69
CA ALA A 249 21.35 2.96 20.92
C ALA A 249 21.83 2.59 22.32
N SER A 250 21.29 1.48 22.85
CA SER A 250 21.70 0.86 24.10
C SER A 250 21.58 -0.66 24.00
N VAL A 251 22.42 -1.40 24.73
CA VAL A 251 22.36 -2.87 24.80
C VAL A 251 21.43 -3.25 25.95
N ASP A 252 20.14 -3.04 25.75
CA ASP A 252 19.08 -3.46 26.67
C ASP A 252 17.83 -3.97 25.92
N PRO A 253 16.99 -4.79 26.58
CA PRO A 253 15.80 -5.38 25.96
C PRO A 253 14.78 -4.35 25.46
N GLU A 254 14.65 -3.22 26.16
CA GLU A 254 13.65 -2.21 25.86
C GLU A 254 13.99 -1.50 24.55
N PHE A 255 15.26 -1.16 24.35
CA PHE A 255 15.73 -0.60 23.07
C PHE A 255 15.48 -1.56 21.90
N ALA A 256 15.87 -2.84 22.04
CA ALA A 256 15.68 -3.83 20.98
C ALA A 256 14.19 -4.02 20.65
N LYS A 257 13.33 -4.09 21.67
CA LYS A 257 11.88 -4.22 21.52
C LYS A 257 11.25 -3.01 20.83
N ASN A 258 11.65 -1.78 21.18
CA ASN A 258 11.17 -0.57 20.53
C ASN A 258 11.52 -0.53 19.03
N LEU A 259 12.73 -0.96 18.65
CA LEU A 259 13.10 -1.09 17.24
C LEU A 259 12.20 -2.11 16.51
N LEU A 260 11.95 -3.26 17.15
CA LEU A 260 11.08 -4.30 16.59
C LEU A 260 9.66 -3.79 16.39
N GLU A 261 9.08 -3.14 17.39
CA GLU A 261 7.73 -2.59 17.32
C GLU A 261 7.60 -1.55 16.19
N ALA A 262 8.60 -0.69 16.02
CA ALA A 262 8.58 0.29 14.94
C ALA A 262 8.65 -0.36 13.55
N LEU A 263 9.51 -1.37 13.37
CA LEU A 263 9.60 -2.13 12.11
C LEU A 263 8.31 -2.91 11.83
N VAL A 264 7.77 -3.63 12.82
CA VAL A 264 6.52 -4.40 12.68
C VAL A 264 5.34 -3.48 12.36
N LYS A 265 5.29 -2.28 12.95
CA LYS A 265 4.21 -1.32 12.70
C LYS A 265 4.19 -0.84 11.24
N LYS A 266 5.36 -0.57 10.65
CA LYS A 266 5.47 -0.04 9.28
C LYS A 266 5.51 -1.14 8.21
N TYR A 267 6.11 -2.28 8.55
CA TYR A 267 6.34 -3.43 7.67
C TYR A 267 5.64 -4.68 8.21
N ASP A 268 4.32 -4.61 8.32
CA ASP A 268 3.47 -5.61 8.97
C ASP A 268 3.43 -6.97 8.25
N TRP A 269 3.88 -7.01 7.00
CA TRP A 269 4.00 -8.23 6.20
C TRP A 269 5.37 -8.91 6.34
N VAL A 270 6.26 -8.40 7.18
CA VAL A 270 7.64 -8.88 7.32
C VAL A 270 7.87 -9.44 8.72
N SER A 271 8.53 -10.59 8.78
CA SER A 271 9.10 -11.12 10.02
C SER A 271 10.52 -10.60 10.20
N TRP A 272 10.81 -10.11 11.40
CA TRP A 272 12.02 -9.40 11.79
C TRP A 272 12.70 -10.11 12.96
N SER A 273 14.02 -10.13 12.93
CA SER A 273 14.86 -10.49 14.07
C SER A 273 15.94 -9.43 14.24
N ILE A 274 16.14 -8.98 15.47
CA ILE A 274 17.03 -7.89 15.84
C ILE A 274 18.02 -8.39 16.88
N ARG A 275 19.31 -8.15 16.65
CA ARG A 275 20.37 -8.40 17.63
C ARG A 275 21.13 -7.12 17.90
N VAL A 276 21.26 -6.76 19.17
CA VAL A 276 21.98 -5.56 19.62
C VAL A 276 23.11 -5.98 20.56
N PHE A 277 24.34 -5.55 20.27
CA PHE A 277 25.52 -5.92 21.06
C PHE A 277 26.64 -4.89 20.95
N ASN A 278 27.49 -4.83 21.97
CA ASN A 278 28.63 -3.92 21.94
C ASN A 278 29.66 -4.36 20.88
N HIS A 279 30.01 -3.45 19.96
CA HIS A 279 31.18 -3.56 19.10
C HIS A 279 32.45 -3.56 19.96
N GLY A 280 32.49 -2.67 20.97
CA GLY A 280 33.52 -2.63 22.01
C GLY A 280 33.48 -3.82 22.97
N GLY A 281 34.63 -4.24 23.49
CA GLY A 281 34.77 -5.32 24.48
C GLY A 281 36.17 -5.32 25.09
N VAL A 282 36.29 -5.79 26.34
CA VAL A 282 37.47 -5.72 27.21
C VAL A 282 38.78 -5.94 26.43
N PHE A 283 39.67 -4.94 26.53
CA PHE A 283 40.93 -4.73 25.79
C PHE A 283 41.74 -6.00 25.43
N PHE A 284 41.70 -7.05 26.27
CA PHE A 284 42.41 -8.31 26.06
C PHE A 284 41.75 -9.30 25.07
N TRP A 285 40.41 -9.34 24.95
CA TRP A 285 39.73 -10.32 24.09
C TRP A 285 39.52 -9.83 22.65
N ASN A 286 39.37 -8.50 22.47
CA ASN A 286 39.31 -7.90 21.14
C ASN A 286 40.64 -8.05 20.38
N TRP A 287 41.77 -8.12 21.09
CA TRP A 287 43.08 -8.34 20.47
C TRP A 287 43.24 -9.78 19.94
N LEU A 288 42.72 -10.79 20.65
CA LEU A 288 42.79 -12.20 20.25
C LEU A 288 41.77 -12.62 19.18
N ALA A 289 40.58 -11.98 19.14
CA ALA A 289 39.51 -12.34 18.20
C ALA A 289 39.53 -11.55 16.87
N GLY A 290 40.23 -10.41 16.82
CA GLY A 290 40.18 -9.49 15.67
C GLY A 290 38.75 -9.00 15.35
N LYS A 291 38.54 -8.47 14.14
CA LYS A 291 37.25 -7.94 13.67
C LYS A 291 36.16 -9.01 13.42
N LYS A 292 36.41 -10.30 13.70
CA LYS A 292 35.57 -11.46 13.29
C LYS A 292 34.68 -12.03 14.40
N TYR A 293 34.28 -11.19 15.34
CA TYR A 293 33.50 -11.57 16.52
C TYR A 293 32.00 -11.72 16.24
N HIS A 294 31.53 -11.37 15.04
CA HIS A 294 30.20 -11.70 14.51
C HIS A 294 30.29 -11.91 12.99
N GLY A 295 29.26 -12.49 12.39
CA GLY A 295 29.13 -12.61 10.95
C GLY A 295 27.80 -13.21 10.52
N SER A 296 27.42 -12.96 9.27
CA SER A 296 26.17 -13.44 8.68
C SER A 296 26.45 -14.30 7.44
N GLY A 297 25.56 -15.23 7.14
CA GLY A 297 25.45 -16.00 5.90
C GLY A 297 23.99 -16.07 5.45
N GLY A 298 23.74 -16.29 4.16
CA GLY A 298 22.40 -16.32 3.55
C GLY A 298 22.19 -15.18 2.56
N GLY A 299 21.11 -15.26 1.78
CA GLY A 299 20.75 -14.46 0.60
C GLY A 299 20.52 -12.95 0.78
N GLY A 300 21.32 -12.27 1.61
CA GLY A 300 21.33 -10.81 1.71
C GLY A 300 20.15 -10.19 2.48
N GLN A 301 19.29 -11.00 3.10
CA GLN A 301 18.13 -10.55 3.87
C GLN A 301 18.47 -10.07 5.29
N PHE A 302 19.49 -9.22 5.37
CA PHE A 302 19.91 -8.59 6.60
C PHE A 302 20.66 -7.30 6.31
N PHE A 303 20.67 -6.40 7.29
CA PHE A 303 21.57 -5.25 7.31
C PHE A 303 22.14 -5.08 8.72
N ASP A 304 23.30 -4.41 8.80
CA ASP A 304 23.91 -4.07 10.07
C ASP A 304 24.35 -2.61 10.13
N LEU A 305 24.29 -2.07 11.34
CA LEU A 305 24.60 -0.69 11.66
C LEU A 305 25.59 -0.65 12.83
N LEU A 306 26.58 0.24 12.74
CA LEU A 306 27.49 0.55 13.83
C LEU A 306 27.25 1.98 14.30
N THR A 307 26.80 2.14 15.53
CA THR A 307 26.51 3.45 16.12
C THR A 307 27.78 4.15 16.62
N LYS A 308 27.67 5.46 16.87
CA LYS A 308 28.77 6.28 17.43
C LYS A 308 29.22 5.82 18.82
N ASN A 309 28.34 5.22 19.61
CA ASN A 309 28.66 4.66 20.93
C ASN A 309 29.14 3.19 20.88
N ASN A 310 29.62 2.72 19.72
CA ASN A 310 30.17 1.38 19.53
C ASN A 310 29.16 0.26 19.85
N ILE A 311 27.90 0.46 19.49
CA ILE A 311 26.87 -0.58 19.53
C ILE A 311 26.60 -1.03 18.10
N ARG A 312 26.57 -2.34 17.91
CA ARG A 312 26.19 -2.95 16.66
C ARG A 312 24.76 -3.43 16.74
N ILE A 313 24.01 -3.10 15.71
CA ILE A 313 22.63 -3.55 15.50
C ILE A 313 22.65 -4.37 14.23
N VAL A 314 22.15 -5.60 14.30
CA VAL A 314 21.98 -6.46 13.13
C VAL A 314 20.50 -6.81 13.05
N VAL A 315 19.90 -6.45 11.93
CA VAL A 315 18.51 -6.75 11.61
C VAL A 315 18.51 -7.75 10.48
N SER A 316 17.78 -8.84 10.61
CA SER A 316 17.48 -9.75 9.50
C SER A 316 15.98 -10.00 9.42
N PHE A 317 15.51 -10.40 8.25
CA PHE A 317 14.09 -10.42 7.96
C PHE A 317 13.71 -11.54 6.99
N SER A 318 12.42 -11.82 6.90
CA SER A 318 11.81 -12.73 5.92
C SER A 318 10.37 -12.30 5.63
N VAL A 319 9.97 -12.30 4.35
CA VAL A 319 8.60 -11.95 3.93
C VAL A 319 7.66 -13.15 3.99
N ASP A 320 8.17 -14.37 3.82
CA ASP A 320 7.37 -15.61 3.83
C ASP A 320 8.10 -16.72 4.59
N PRO A 321 8.26 -16.58 5.92
CA PRO A 321 9.10 -17.46 6.70
C PRO A 321 8.59 -18.90 6.71
N LYS A 322 9.47 -19.85 6.39
CA LYS A 322 9.17 -21.30 6.36
C LYS A 322 9.64 -22.00 7.64
N PRO A 323 8.93 -23.05 8.10
CA PRO A 323 9.36 -23.84 9.24
C PRO A 323 10.76 -24.44 9.04
N LEU A 324 11.60 -24.34 10.07
CA LEU A 324 12.94 -24.91 10.07
C LEU A 324 12.89 -26.40 10.36
N ASN A 325 13.74 -27.17 9.68
CA ASN A 325 14.02 -28.55 10.07
C ASN A 325 14.89 -28.56 11.35
N ARG A 326 14.24 -28.64 12.52
CA ARG A 326 14.93 -28.52 13.82
C ARG A 326 15.98 -29.60 14.08
N SER A 327 15.77 -30.84 13.62
CA SER A 327 16.78 -31.89 13.78
C SER A 327 18.01 -31.59 12.93
N GLN A 328 17.81 -31.19 11.67
CA GLN A 328 18.91 -30.77 10.80
C GLN A 328 19.66 -29.57 11.38
N VAL A 329 18.95 -28.54 11.88
CA VAL A 329 19.60 -27.38 12.52
C VAL A 329 20.45 -27.82 13.70
N HIS A 330 19.94 -28.71 14.55
CA HIS A 330 20.67 -29.23 15.70
C HIS A 330 21.91 -30.02 15.28
N ASP A 331 21.76 -30.98 14.36
CA ASP A 331 22.85 -31.82 13.86
C ASP A 331 23.97 -30.96 13.25
N GLN A 332 23.62 -29.95 12.45
CA GLN A 332 24.59 -29.05 11.84
C GLN A 332 25.32 -28.20 12.89
N ILE A 333 24.63 -27.71 13.91
CA ILE A 333 25.23 -26.97 15.03
C ILE A 333 26.23 -27.85 15.79
N GLU A 334 25.91 -29.13 16.05
CA GLU A 334 26.79 -30.05 16.76
C GLU A 334 28.04 -30.43 15.94
N MET A 335 27.88 -30.59 14.62
CA MET A 335 29.00 -30.85 13.70
C MET A 335 29.97 -29.67 13.62
N GLN A 336 29.49 -28.44 13.83
CA GLN A 336 30.34 -27.25 13.81
C GLN A 336 31.17 -27.12 15.10
N ARG A 337 32.49 -27.34 14.97
CA ARG A 337 33.44 -26.90 15.99
C ARG A 337 33.55 -25.38 15.92
N PHE A 338 32.76 -24.64 16.70
CA PHE A 338 32.79 -23.16 16.78
C PHE A 338 34.21 -22.63 17.10
N LYS A 339 35.04 -22.44 16.08
CA LYS A 339 36.46 -22.02 16.20
C LYS A 339 36.55 -20.52 15.93
N GLY A 340 36.37 -19.69 16.95
CA GLY A 340 36.81 -18.28 17.09
C GLY A 340 36.32 -17.23 16.07
N ASN A 341 36.07 -17.61 14.82
CA ASN A 341 35.72 -16.77 13.69
C ASN A 341 34.22 -16.97 13.39
N MET A 342 33.41 -16.02 13.82
CA MET A 342 31.95 -16.12 13.67
C MET A 342 31.49 -15.96 12.22
N VAL A 343 32.27 -15.27 11.38
CA VAL A 343 32.00 -15.18 9.94
C VAL A 343 32.03 -16.58 9.30
N SER A 344 33.08 -17.36 9.60
CA SER A 344 33.18 -18.73 9.08
C SER A 344 32.12 -19.66 9.68
N VAL A 345 31.74 -19.45 10.95
CA VAL A 345 30.64 -20.21 11.56
C VAL A 345 29.32 -19.96 10.82
N ALA A 346 28.97 -18.69 10.59
CA ALA A 346 27.74 -18.34 9.89
C ALA A 346 27.72 -18.85 8.45
N GLN A 347 28.82 -18.70 7.71
CA GLN A 347 28.95 -19.20 6.33
C GLN A 347 28.84 -20.73 6.26
N ASN A 348 29.52 -21.45 7.15
CA ASN A 348 29.48 -22.91 7.14
C ASN A 348 28.08 -23.46 7.46
N LEU A 349 27.39 -22.85 8.44
CA LEU A 349 26.02 -23.23 8.79
C LEU A 349 25.04 -22.90 7.67
N CYS A 350 25.16 -21.72 7.06
CA CYS A 350 24.33 -21.35 5.92
C CYS A 350 24.55 -22.31 4.73
N ASN A 351 25.79 -22.71 4.44
CA ASN A 351 26.08 -23.68 3.39
C ASN A 351 25.47 -25.07 3.65
N SER A 352 25.24 -25.45 4.91
CA SER A 352 24.64 -26.74 5.27
C SER A 352 23.14 -26.67 5.56
N LEU A 353 22.59 -25.46 5.66
CA LEU A 353 21.18 -25.14 5.85
C LEU A 353 20.73 -24.25 4.68
N PRO A 354 20.42 -24.83 3.51
CA PRO A 354 20.04 -24.04 2.34
C PRO A 354 18.77 -23.22 2.62
N ASN A 355 18.67 -22.06 1.95
CA ASN A 355 17.56 -21.11 2.10
C ASN A 355 17.37 -20.62 3.54
N CYS A 356 18.47 -20.47 4.30
CA CYS A 356 18.45 -19.94 5.65
C CYS A 356 19.41 -18.76 5.79
N VAL A 357 18.96 -17.74 6.49
CA VAL A 357 19.80 -16.67 7.01
C VAL A 357 20.36 -17.13 8.35
N VAL A 358 21.69 -17.05 8.49
CA VAL A 358 22.40 -17.40 9.71
C VAL A 358 23.18 -16.20 10.19
N HIS A 359 22.98 -15.79 11.44
CA HIS A 359 23.82 -14.80 12.10
C HIS A 359 24.46 -15.42 13.35
N ALA A 360 25.79 -15.31 13.44
CA ALA A 360 26.58 -15.80 14.56
C ALA A 360 27.25 -14.63 15.28
N VAL A 361 27.16 -14.59 16.61
CA VAL A 361 27.85 -13.61 17.47
C VAL A 361 28.64 -14.33 18.53
N SER A 362 29.87 -13.90 18.81
CA SER A 362 30.71 -14.49 19.84
C SER A 362 30.05 -14.42 21.21
N ARG A 363 30.11 -15.51 21.98
CA ARG A 363 29.54 -15.58 23.34
C ARG A 363 30.14 -14.57 24.32
N TYR A 364 31.32 -14.03 24.01
CA TYR A 364 31.98 -13.01 24.83
C TYR A 364 31.36 -11.61 24.67
N LYS A 365 30.35 -11.45 23.82
CA LYS A 365 29.56 -10.23 23.69
C LYS A 365 28.24 -10.40 24.45
N ARG A 366 27.81 -9.36 25.16
CA ARG A 366 26.42 -9.27 25.61
C ARG A 366 25.55 -8.98 24.38
N VAL A 367 24.62 -9.89 24.09
CA VAL A 367 23.68 -9.79 22.98
C VAL A 367 22.28 -9.70 23.56
N GLU A 368 21.56 -8.66 23.20
CA GLU A 368 20.11 -8.59 23.36
C GLU A 368 19.48 -8.98 22.02
N GLU A 369 18.49 -9.87 22.06
CA GLU A 369 17.81 -10.39 20.88
C GLU A 369 16.29 -10.26 21.05
N THR A 370 15.60 -9.94 19.95
CA THR A 370 14.14 -9.93 19.88
C THR A 370 13.69 -10.20 18.45
N ASN A 371 12.51 -10.80 18.28
CA ASN A 371 11.94 -11.14 16.98
C ASN A 371 10.41 -11.29 17.04
N ASN A 372 9.74 -11.29 15.89
CA ASN A 372 8.30 -11.59 15.74
C ASN A 372 8.03 -12.83 14.86
N PHE A 373 9.02 -13.70 14.66
CA PHE A 373 8.83 -14.92 13.88
C PHE A 373 7.94 -15.92 14.61
N GLN A 374 7.23 -16.77 13.85
CA GLN A 374 6.59 -17.95 14.42
C GLN A 374 7.66 -18.89 15.00
N PRO A 375 7.41 -19.55 16.16
CA PRO A 375 8.42 -20.37 16.85
C PRO A 375 9.05 -21.47 15.98
N GLU A 376 8.32 -22.02 15.01
CA GLU A 376 8.78 -23.03 14.08
C GLU A 376 9.70 -22.51 12.98
N CYS A 377 9.62 -21.21 12.63
CA CYS A 377 10.39 -20.59 11.55
C CYS A 377 11.69 -19.92 12.03
N TYR A 378 11.93 -19.91 13.34
CA TYR A 378 13.05 -19.20 13.94
C TYR A 378 13.76 -20.02 15.00
N TYR A 379 15.08 -19.95 14.99
CA TYR A 379 15.95 -20.56 15.98
C TYR A 379 16.88 -19.50 16.56
N PHE A 380 16.84 -19.34 17.88
CA PHE A 380 17.85 -18.63 18.64
C PHE A 380 18.45 -19.54 19.71
N GLY A 381 19.78 -19.65 19.72
CA GLY A 381 20.50 -20.58 20.59
C GLY A 381 21.78 -19.98 21.16
N VAL A 382 22.02 -20.23 22.45
CA VAL A 382 23.27 -19.88 23.14
C VAL A 382 24.15 -21.13 23.24
N HIS A 383 25.18 -21.19 22.44
CA HIS A 383 26.14 -22.29 22.40
C HIS A 383 27.43 -21.94 23.13
N LYS A 384 28.29 -22.93 23.36
CA LYS A 384 29.54 -22.80 24.14
C LYS A 384 30.37 -21.55 23.77
N ARG A 385 30.39 -21.17 22.49
CA ARG A 385 31.21 -20.06 21.95
C ARG A 385 30.45 -19.05 21.09
N ALA A 386 29.17 -19.24 20.83
CA ALA A 386 28.41 -18.39 19.93
C ALA A 386 26.93 -18.27 20.35
N TYR A 387 26.36 -17.09 20.14
CA TYR A 387 24.93 -16.91 19.90
C TYR A 387 24.66 -17.20 18.43
N LEU A 388 23.64 -18.00 18.14
CA LEU A 388 23.20 -18.31 16.79
C LEU A 388 21.75 -17.86 16.62
N CYS A 389 21.49 -17.17 15.52
CA CYS A 389 20.18 -16.79 15.02
C CYS A 389 20.03 -17.41 13.64
N ILE A 390 19.00 -18.22 13.42
CA ILE A 390 18.73 -18.91 12.15
C ILE A 390 17.25 -18.77 11.84
N HIS A 391 16.93 -18.35 10.63
CA HIS A 391 15.58 -18.37 10.07
C HIS A 391 15.63 -18.66 8.59
N SER A 392 14.50 -19.02 7.99
CA SER A 392 14.45 -19.14 6.53
C SER A 392 14.69 -17.78 5.88
N GLU A 393 15.24 -17.81 4.68
CA GLU A 393 15.08 -16.69 3.73
C GLU A 393 13.60 -16.48 3.37
#